data_AF-A0A536FZQ2-F1
#
_entry.id   AF-A0A536FZQ2-F1
#
_cell.length_a   1.000
_cell.length_b   1.000
_cell.length_c   1.000
_cell.angle_alpha   90.00
_cell.angle_beta   90.00
_cell.angle_gamma   90.00
#
_symmetry.space_group_name_H-M   'P 1'
#
loop_
_entity.id
_entity.type
_entity.pdbx_description
1 polymer ?
#
loop_
_entity_poly.entity_id
_entity_poly.type
_entity_poly.pdbx_seq_one_letter_code
_entity_poly.pdbx_strand_id
1 'polypeptide(L)'
;MTPFDQLDYLYTPSNDVAKDAKFFTEVLGGRLAFAVEGMGARVAMIELTGGPPHVLLTDHLEGDRAIYIYRVKDLGKAVAGLKKRTRRRGNLDPPRGIRNATPEEPPDARSLTHRTIGSA
;
A
#
# COMPACT_ATOMS: atom_id res chain seq x y z
N MET A 1 -1.18 0.04 25.32
CA MET A 1 -0.42 -0.52 24.18
C MET A 1 -1.21 -0.28 22.89
N THR A 2 -0.59 0.36 21.90
CA THR A 2 -1.16 0.58 20.57
C THR A 2 -1.19 -0.76 19.82
N PRO A 3 -2.23 -1.05 19.01
CA PRO A 3 -2.29 -2.30 18.27
C PRO A 3 -1.37 -2.30 17.03
N PHE A 4 -0.75 -1.16 16.71
CA PHE A 4 0.04 -0.92 15.51
C PHE A 4 1.53 -0.98 15.84
N ASP A 5 2.28 -1.70 15.01
CA ASP A 5 3.71 -1.90 15.16
C ASP A 5 4.51 -0.95 14.25
N GLN A 6 4.18 -0.89 12.96
CA GLN A 6 4.92 -0.10 11.96
C GLN A 6 4.02 0.32 10.81
N LEU A 7 4.25 1.50 10.24
CA LEU A 7 3.65 1.87 8.95
C LEU A 7 4.46 1.21 7.82
N ASP A 8 3.85 0.30 7.09
CA ASP A 8 4.54 -0.44 6.04
C ASP A 8 4.35 0.14 4.64
N TYR A 9 3.16 0.68 4.36
CA TYR A 9 2.88 1.29 3.06
C TYR A 9 2.05 2.57 3.15
N LEU A 10 2.33 3.45 2.22
CA LEU A 10 1.41 4.49 1.77
C LEU A 10 0.75 4.00 0.48
N TYR A 11 -0.48 3.49 0.59
CA TYR A 11 -1.25 3.07 -0.58
C TYR A 11 -1.95 4.27 -1.20
N THR A 12 -1.37 4.77 -2.28
CA THR A 12 -1.52 6.14 -2.75
C THR A 12 -2.25 6.15 -4.09
N PRO A 13 -3.40 6.83 -4.18
CA PRO A 13 -4.09 7.06 -5.45
C PRO A 13 -3.17 7.80 -6.43
N SER A 14 -3.24 7.43 -7.71
CA SER A 14 -2.43 7.97 -8.78
C SER A 14 -3.23 7.94 -10.08
N ASN A 15 -3.41 9.12 -10.70
CA ASN A 15 -4.11 9.24 -11.98
C ASN A 15 -3.29 8.67 -13.16
N ASP A 16 -1.96 8.59 -13.00
CA ASP A 16 -1.04 8.03 -13.99
C ASP A 16 0.12 7.35 -13.27
N VAL A 17 -0.04 6.04 -13.01
CA VAL A 17 0.93 5.23 -12.25
C VAL A 17 2.31 5.22 -12.91
N ALA A 18 2.37 5.22 -14.24
CA ALA A 18 3.64 5.18 -14.96
C ALA A 18 4.39 6.51 -14.81
N LYS A 19 3.69 7.63 -14.98
CA LYS A 19 4.27 8.97 -14.82
C LYS A 19 4.73 9.23 -13.39
N ASP A 20 3.91 8.87 -12.41
CA ASP A 20 4.26 9.08 -11.01
C ASP A 20 5.43 8.16 -10.61
N ALA A 21 5.45 6.91 -11.06
CA ALA A 21 6.60 6.02 -10.84
C ALA A 21 7.91 6.62 -11.36
N LYS A 22 7.91 7.17 -12.59
CA LYS A 22 9.08 7.87 -13.16
C LYS A 22 9.51 9.05 -12.28
N PHE A 23 8.57 9.87 -11.82
CA PHE A 23 8.89 10.98 -10.92
C PHE A 23 9.58 10.50 -9.64
N PHE A 24 9.03 9.48 -8.99
CA PHE A 24 9.63 8.96 -7.76
C PHE A 24 11.02 8.34 -7.99
N THR A 25 11.27 7.69 -9.12
CA THR A 25 12.57 7.04 -9.37
C THR A 25 13.61 7.98 -9.94
N GLU A 26 13.24 8.82 -10.92
CA GLU A 26 14.19 9.63 -11.69
C GLU A 26 14.41 11.01 -11.06
N VAL A 27 13.42 11.56 -10.35
CA VAL A 27 13.53 12.88 -9.71
C VAL A 27 13.85 12.73 -8.22
N LEU A 28 13.14 11.85 -7.51
CA LEU A 28 13.33 11.67 -6.06
C LEU A 28 14.40 10.62 -5.70
N GLY A 29 14.91 9.87 -6.68
CA GLY A 29 15.95 8.86 -6.47
C GLY A 29 15.45 7.58 -5.80
N GLY A 30 14.14 7.33 -5.80
CA GLY A 30 13.55 6.08 -5.31
C GLY A 30 13.88 4.89 -6.20
N ARG A 31 13.69 3.68 -5.66
CA ARG A 31 13.85 2.43 -6.40
C ARG A 31 12.49 1.84 -6.73
N LEU A 32 12.26 1.55 -8.00
CA LEU A 32 11.10 0.75 -8.41
C LEU A 32 11.30 -0.69 -7.95
N ALA A 33 10.45 -1.17 -7.03
CA ALA A 33 10.45 -2.56 -6.59
C ALA A 33 9.72 -3.45 -7.60
N PHE A 34 8.54 -3.03 -8.06
CA PHE A 34 7.79 -3.64 -9.15
C PHE A 34 6.80 -2.66 -9.77
N ALA A 35 6.38 -2.94 -11.01
CA ALA A 35 5.27 -2.29 -11.69
C ALA A 35 4.46 -3.34 -12.45
N VAL A 36 3.15 -3.38 -12.20
CA VAL A 36 2.25 -4.42 -12.70
C VAL A 36 0.97 -3.82 -13.25
N GLU A 37 0.49 -4.38 -14.36
CA GLU A 37 -0.84 -4.11 -14.91
C GLU A 37 -1.60 -5.44 -15.03
N GLY A 38 -2.81 -5.48 -14.50
CA GLY A 38 -3.65 -6.67 -14.50
C GLY A 38 -4.98 -6.45 -13.78
N MET A 39 -5.99 -7.24 -14.12
CA MET A 39 -7.32 -7.18 -13.50
C MET A 39 -7.98 -5.78 -13.53
N GLY A 40 -7.65 -4.96 -14.53
CA GLY A 40 -8.17 -3.60 -14.65
C GLY A 40 -7.52 -2.58 -13.72
N ALA A 41 -6.40 -2.91 -13.08
CA ALA A 41 -5.64 -2.01 -12.21
C ALA A 41 -4.17 -1.91 -12.62
N ARG A 42 -3.58 -0.74 -12.39
CA ARG A 42 -2.14 -0.51 -12.44
C ARG A 42 -1.62 -0.25 -11.05
N VAL A 43 -0.49 -0.87 -10.74
CA VAL A 43 0.16 -0.74 -9.44
C VAL A 43 1.66 -0.64 -9.62
N ALA A 44 2.29 0.30 -8.93
CA ALA A 44 3.74 0.37 -8.81
C ALA A 44 4.16 0.53 -7.35
N MET A 45 5.17 -0.21 -6.92
CA MET A 45 5.74 -0.07 -5.59
C MET A 45 7.10 0.60 -5.67
N ILE A 46 7.27 1.70 -4.93
CA ILE A 46 8.50 2.45 -4.83
C ILE A 46 9.07 2.34 -3.42
N GLU A 47 10.37 2.10 -3.36
CA GLU A 47 11.16 2.22 -2.15
C GLU A 47 11.90 3.56 -2.15
N LEU A 48 11.53 4.43 -1.20
CA LEU A 48 12.18 5.73 -1.02
C LEU A 48 13.28 5.70 0.05
N THR A 49 13.26 4.69 0.93
CA THR A 49 14.26 4.51 1.98
C THR A 49 14.66 3.04 2.05
N GLY A 50 15.70 2.71 2.83
CA GLY A 50 16.14 1.33 3.04
C GLY A 50 15.14 0.43 3.78
N GLY A 51 13.99 0.96 4.19
CA GLY A 51 12.90 0.22 4.81
C GLY A 51 11.56 0.91 4.64
N PRO A 52 10.52 0.43 5.35
CA PRO A 52 9.19 1.02 5.25
C PRO A 52 9.11 2.45 5.84
N PRO A 53 8.13 3.27 5.40
CA PRO A 53 7.05 2.89 4.51
C PRO A 53 7.46 2.91 3.04
N HIS A 54 6.96 1.94 2.28
CA HIS A 54 7.05 1.96 0.82
C HIS A 54 5.84 2.68 0.22
N VAL A 55 6.00 3.30 -0.94
CA VAL A 55 4.89 3.97 -1.64
C VAL A 55 4.30 2.99 -2.64
N LEU A 56 3.01 2.70 -2.52
CA LEU A 56 2.28 1.84 -3.45
C LEU A 56 1.34 2.72 -4.25
N LEU A 57 1.70 3.05 -5.49
CA LEU A 57 0.90 3.85 -6.41
C LEU A 57 -0.16 2.99 -7.06
N THR A 58 -1.39 3.50 -7.19
CA THR A 58 -2.44 2.81 -7.95
C THR A 58 -3.54 3.70 -8.50
N ASP A 59 -4.17 3.27 -9.60
CA ASP A 59 -5.24 4.00 -10.31
C ASP A 59 -6.67 3.63 -9.90
N HIS A 60 -6.87 2.64 -9.01
CA HIS A 60 -8.22 2.17 -8.65
C HIS A 60 -8.69 2.60 -7.26
N LEU A 61 -7.96 3.50 -6.59
CA LEU A 61 -8.45 4.11 -5.35
C LEU A 61 -9.23 5.39 -5.67
N GLU A 62 -10.34 5.59 -4.97
CA GLU A 62 -11.12 6.82 -5.06
C GLU A 62 -10.52 7.93 -4.18
N GLY A 63 -10.49 9.15 -4.72
CA GLY A 63 -10.01 10.36 -4.03
C GLY A 63 -8.48 10.49 -4.00
N ASP A 64 -7.98 11.52 -3.31
CA ASP A 64 -6.56 11.89 -3.35
C ASP A 64 -5.77 11.46 -2.11
N ARG A 65 -6.43 10.82 -1.14
CA ARG A 65 -5.84 10.51 0.16
C ARG A 65 -5.22 9.11 0.16
N ALA A 66 -3.93 9.05 0.46
CA ALA A 66 -3.25 7.79 0.72
C ALA A 66 -3.88 7.03 1.91
N ILE A 67 -4.06 5.72 1.72
CA ILE A 67 -4.43 4.77 2.76
C ILE A 67 -3.15 4.31 3.46
N TYR A 68 -3.11 4.42 4.78
CA TYR A 68 -1.95 4.05 5.58
C TYR A 68 -2.06 2.60 6.03
N ILE A 69 -1.16 1.75 5.54
CA ILE A 69 -1.19 0.32 5.87
C ILE A 69 -0.25 0.03 7.03
N TYR A 70 -0.83 -0.18 8.21
CA TYR A 70 -0.07 -0.52 9.41
C TYR A 70 0.06 -2.03 9.61
N ARG A 71 1.26 -2.43 10.00
CA ARG A 71 1.58 -3.75 10.54
C ARG A 71 0.99 -3.93 11.93
N VAL A 72 0.44 -5.12 12.18
CA VAL A 72 0.01 -5.55 13.51
C VAL A 72 0.45 -6.99 13.77
N LYS A 73 0.81 -7.31 15.01
CA LYS A 73 1.18 -8.66 15.44
C LYS A 73 0.11 -9.73 15.14
N ASP A 74 -1.17 -9.37 15.27
CA ASP A 74 -2.31 -10.27 15.09
C ASP A 74 -3.51 -9.48 14.57
N LEU A 75 -3.84 -9.65 13.29
CA LEU A 75 -4.90 -8.91 12.61
C LEU A 75 -6.26 -9.16 13.24
N GLY A 76 -6.58 -10.40 13.61
CA GLY A 76 -7.85 -10.75 14.23
C GLY A 76 -8.06 -10.02 15.55
N LYS A 77 -7.04 -10.05 16.42
CA LYS A 77 -7.04 -9.32 17.69
C LYS A 77 -7.06 -7.81 17.50
N ALA A 78 -6.30 -7.28 16.54
CA ALA A 78 -6.28 -5.85 16.24
C ALA A 78 -7.65 -5.36 15.77
N VAL A 79 -8.28 -6.05 14.82
CA VAL A 79 -9.63 -5.75 14.32
C VAL A 79 -10.66 -5.83 15.44
N ALA A 80 -10.66 -6.90 16.24
CA ALA A 80 -11.59 -7.06 17.35
C ALA A 80 -11.43 -5.94 18.40
N GLY A 81 -10.18 -5.60 18.73
CA GLY A 81 -9.86 -4.51 19.65
C GLY A 81 -10.29 -3.14 19.13
N LEU A 82 -10.04 -2.85 17.85
CA LEU A 82 -10.46 -1.61 17.20
C LEU A 82 -11.99 -1.51 17.13
N LYS A 83 -12.69 -2.55 16.68
CA LYS A 83 -14.17 -2.60 16.65
C LYS A 83 -14.80 -2.32 18.01
N LYS A 84 -14.23 -2.88 19.08
CA LYS A 84 -14.70 -2.61 20.46
C LYS A 84 -14.52 -1.14 20.86
N ARG A 85 -13.47 -0.48 20.38
CA ARG A 85 -13.17 0.93 20.68
C ARG A 85 -13.98 1.90 19.82
N THR A 86 -14.16 1.62 18.53
CA THR A 86 -14.93 2.51 17.62
C THR A 86 -16.43 2.46 17.89
N ARG A 87 -16.98 1.29 18.26
CA ARG A 87 -18.37 1.18 18.74
C ARG A 87 -18.68 2.09 19.94
N ARG A 88 -17.68 2.37 20.80
CA ARG A 88 -17.84 3.27 21.96
C ARG A 88 -17.82 4.76 21.59
N ARG A 89 -17.42 5.11 20.36
CA ARG A 89 -17.25 6.51 19.91
C ARG A 89 -18.27 6.98 18.87
N GLY A 90 -19.28 6.16 18.56
CA GLY A 90 -20.30 6.48 17.55
C GLY A 90 -19.77 6.27 16.14
N ASN A 91 -19.87 5.02 15.66
CA ASN A 91 -19.74 4.56 14.27
C ASN A 91 -18.81 5.35 13.32
N LEU A 92 -17.62 5.74 13.78
CA LEU A 92 -16.57 6.24 12.91
C LEU A 92 -16.09 5.10 12.01
N ASP A 93 -15.88 5.39 10.72
CA ASP A 93 -15.29 4.44 9.79
C ASP A 93 -13.96 3.92 10.37
N PRO A 94 -13.74 2.58 10.37
CA PRO A 94 -12.47 2.03 10.83
C PRO A 94 -11.33 2.60 9.98
N PRO A 95 -10.14 2.83 10.58
CA PRO A 95 -8.97 3.22 9.79
C PRO A 95 -8.73 2.16 8.72
N ARG A 96 -8.80 2.59 7.45
CA ARG A 96 -8.45 1.75 6.29
C ARG A 96 -6.96 1.41 6.36
N GLY A 97 -6.59 0.17 6.03
CA GLY A 97 -5.20 -0.27 5.91
C GLY A 97 -4.59 -0.89 7.18
N ILE A 98 -4.91 -2.16 7.47
CA ILE A 98 -4.22 -2.94 8.52
C ILE A 98 -3.86 -4.33 7.97
N ARG A 99 -2.62 -4.79 8.25
CA ARG A 99 -2.11 -6.08 7.79
C ARG A 99 -1.37 -6.84 8.91
N ASN A 100 -1.29 -8.17 8.80
CA ASN A 100 -0.50 -9.01 9.72
C ASN A 100 1.00 -8.68 9.67
N ALA A 101 1.73 -9.07 10.73
CA ALA A 101 3.16 -8.80 10.89
C ALA A 101 4.08 -9.61 9.97
N THR A 102 3.61 -10.74 9.47
CA THR A 102 4.29 -11.48 8.42
C THR A 102 4.10 -10.74 7.10
N PRO A 103 5.18 -10.51 6.31
CA PRO A 103 4.99 -10.15 4.92
C PRO A 103 4.23 -11.33 4.28
N GLU A 104 3.00 -11.11 3.81
CA GLU A 104 2.66 -11.83 2.59
C GLU A 104 3.71 -11.36 1.58
N GLU A 105 4.48 -12.30 1.03
CA GLU A 105 5.36 -11.97 -0.09
C GLU A 105 4.50 -11.17 -1.09
N PRO A 106 4.94 -9.98 -1.54
CA PRO A 106 4.28 -9.36 -2.66
C PRO A 106 4.23 -10.41 -3.77
N PRO A 107 3.09 -10.53 -4.49
CA PRO A 107 2.93 -11.58 -5.49
C PRO A 107 4.18 -11.57 -6.37
N ASP A 108 4.84 -12.73 -6.47
CA ASP A 108 6.05 -12.87 -7.29
C ASP A 108 5.71 -12.32 -8.68
N ALA A 109 6.36 -11.22 -9.07
CA ALA A 109 6.17 -10.58 -10.36
C ALA A 109 6.48 -11.55 -11.53
N ARG A 110 7.10 -12.70 -11.25
CA ARG A 110 7.33 -13.80 -12.21
C ARG A 110 6.16 -14.78 -12.35
N SER A 111 5.26 -14.85 -11.37
CA SER A 111 4.08 -15.74 -11.38
C SER A 111 2.87 -15.13 -12.10
N LEU A 112 2.85 -13.81 -12.24
CA LEU A 112 1.83 -13.10 -13.00
C LEU A 112 2.37 -12.87 -14.40
N THR A 113 1.65 -13.36 -15.40
CA THR A 113 1.90 -13.09 -16.82
C THR A 113 1.74 -11.59 -17.11
N HIS A 114 2.76 -10.80 -16.80
CA HIS A 114 2.73 -9.33 -16.88
C HIS A 114 3.20 -8.81 -18.23
N ARG A 115 2.41 -7.90 -18.81
CA ARG A 115 2.97 -6.82 -19.64
C ARG A 115 3.52 -5.77 -18.68
N THR A 116 4.82 -5.50 -18.76
CA THR A 116 5.43 -4.34 -18.09
C THR A 116 4.66 -3.10 -18.49
N ILE A 117 4.29 -2.27 -17.52
CA ILE A 117 3.62 -0.99 -17.78
C ILE A 117 4.53 -0.20 -18.73
N GLY A 118 4.02 0.06 -19.94
CA GLY A 118 4.82 0.50 -21.08
C GLY A 118 5.55 1.81 -20.82
N SER A 119 6.83 1.85 -21.22
CA SER A 119 7.58 3.09 -21.47
C SER A 119 6.92 3.83 -22.64
N ALA A 120 5.95 4.67 -22.35
CA ALA A 120 5.57 5.80 -23.21
C ALA A 120 6.28 7.07 -22.74
#